data_AF-A0A6A5X5M7-F1
#
_entry.id   AF-A0A6A5X5M7-F1
#
_cell.length_a   1.000
_cell.length_b   1.000
_cell.length_c   1.000
_cell.angle_alpha   90.00
_cell.angle_beta   90.00
_cell.angle_gamma   90.00
#
_symmetry.space_group_name_H-M   'P 1'
#
loop_
_entity.id
_entity.type
_entity.pdbx_description
1 polymer ?
#
loop_
_entity_poly.entity_id
_entity_poly.type
_entity_poly.pdbx_seq_one_letter_code
_entity_poly.pdbx_strand_id
1 'polypeptide(L)'
;EDDDSMETFDPVEAGLLNIDQAAILLNEFRESFVWSFPFVVIPASTSVDALRHRHPFLFHAIIAATSYRTPSVQRQIAEEFKSQIASRIIMHSQKSLEILQGLLIYTAWYHTVYQPQTQQLSINLQLYKRKMTLAGDGHAPAARSADEKRAFLGVYYLTVAFAQAWRKRTTLVHTKFMLQCSEDVAEVPSDALISPLIRLSEVISRANDYFSFDDIDNAEVRGDIILDMSMTNFRNELELIKSSLPDSVRQNTTIILKYQLLDLWVHESALHGVLWDTPENPTSLSALRITNLFRSVAAMKTIITTLLDVPQKSLYHLAFPSWSGWFYAIILACKLVFLQ
;
A
#
# COMPACT_ATOMS: atom_id res chain seq x y z
N GLU A 1 -40.30 -0.87 5.58
CA GLU A 1 -40.26 -2.29 6.02
C GLU A 1 -39.24 -2.95 5.10
N ASP A 2 -37.95 -3.00 5.38
CA ASP A 2 -37.22 -3.05 6.66
C ASP A 2 -36.05 -2.07 6.65
N ASP A 3 -36.07 -1.07 7.54
CA ASP A 3 -34.87 -0.32 7.95
C ASP A 3 -34.37 -0.99 9.23
N ASP A 4 -33.97 -2.26 9.10
CA ASP A 4 -33.17 -2.91 10.12
C ASP A 4 -31.80 -2.26 9.99
N SER A 5 -31.56 -1.21 10.78
CA SER A 5 -30.28 -0.54 10.87
C SER A 5 -29.26 -1.60 11.26
N MET A 6 -28.60 -2.21 10.27
CA MET A 6 -27.68 -3.32 10.51
C MET A 6 -26.72 -2.91 11.61
N GLU A 7 -26.89 -3.53 12.77
CA GLU A 7 -26.13 -3.19 13.95
C GLU A 7 -24.66 -3.53 13.65
N THR A 8 -23.79 -2.53 13.82
CA THR A 8 -22.36 -2.74 13.58
C THR A 8 -21.85 -3.53 14.77
N PHE A 9 -21.24 -4.70 14.54
CA PHE A 9 -20.55 -5.40 15.62
C PHE A 9 -19.57 -4.46 16.31
N ASP A 10 -19.72 -4.34 17.62
CA ASP A 10 -18.94 -3.48 18.48
C ASP A 10 -18.05 -4.33 19.40
N PRO A 11 -16.71 -4.28 19.22
CA PRO A 11 -15.77 -5.05 20.03
C PRO A 11 -15.84 -4.79 21.54
N VAL A 12 -16.30 -3.60 21.97
CA VAL A 12 -16.40 -3.23 23.38
C VAL A 12 -17.67 -3.80 24.01
N GLU A 13 -18.81 -3.70 23.32
CA GLU A 13 -20.06 -4.35 23.75
C GLU A 13 -19.95 -5.87 23.78
N ALA A 14 -19.23 -6.45 22.81
CA ALA A 14 -18.95 -7.88 22.76
C ALA A 14 -17.99 -8.36 23.86
N GLY A 15 -17.46 -7.46 24.70
CA GLY A 15 -16.55 -7.78 25.80
C GLY A 15 -15.16 -8.26 25.36
N LEU A 16 -14.78 -8.03 24.10
CA LEU A 16 -13.46 -8.41 23.57
C LEU A 16 -12.36 -7.46 24.04
N LEU A 17 -12.72 -6.22 24.36
CA LEU A 17 -11.88 -5.25 25.04
C LEU A 17 -12.73 -4.25 25.83
N ASN A 18 -12.12 -3.55 26.78
CA ASN A 18 -12.77 -2.47 27.50
C ASN A 18 -12.54 -1.10 26.83
N ILE A 19 -13.26 -0.06 27.30
CA ILE A 19 -13.20 1.28 26.72
C ILE A 19 -11.80 1.93 26.86
N ASP A 20 -11.08 1.66 27.95
CA ASP A 20 -9.73 2.19 28.18
C ASP A 20 -8.71 1.58 27.20
N GLN A 21 -8.83 0.28 26.94
CA GLN A 21 -8.05 -0.41 25.91
C GLN A 21 -8.36 0.17 24.53
N ALA A 22 -9.63 0.42 24.21
CA ALA A 22 -10.03 1.05 22.95
C ALA A 22 -9.41 2.46 22.80
N ALA A 23 -9.32 3.24 23.88
CA ALA A 23 -8.69 4.56 23.88
C ALA A 23 -7.18 4.49 23.61
N ILE A 24 -6.48 3.55 24.26
CA ILE A 24 -5.05 3.32 24.03
C ILE A 24 -4.80 2.94 22.57
N LEU A 25 -5.60 2.03 22.04
CA LEU A 25 -5.49 1.56 20.65
C LEU A 25 -5.78 2.68 19.63
N LEU A 26 -6.79 3.52 19.87
CA LEU A 26 -7.08 4.67 19.02
C LEU A 26 -5.95 5.71 19.04
N ASN A 27 -5.34 5.95 20.19
CA ASN A 27 -4.19 6.86 20.28
C ASN A 27 -2.96 6.27 19.57
N GLU A 28 -2.70 4.97 19.72
CA GLU A 28 -1.64 4.31 18.96
C GLU A 28 -1.89 4.37 17.44
N PHE A 29 -3.15 4.24 17.00
CA PHE A 29 -3.50 4.43 15.59
C PHE A 29 -3.05 5.81 15.10
N ARG A 30 -3.40 6.88 15.83
CA ARG A 30 -3.05 8.26 15.50
C ARG A 30 -1.55 8.51 15.48
N GLU A 31 -0.84 8.00 16.48
CA GLU A 31 0.58 8.32 16.70
C GLU A 31 1.52 7.46 15.87
N SER A 32 1.11 6.25 15.47
CA SER A 32 2.00 5.29 14.82
C SER A 32 1.47 4.78 13.48
N PHE A 33 0.21 4.32 13.42
CA PHE A 33 -0.34 3.69 12.20
C PHE A 33 -0.53 4.72 11.08
N VAL A 34 -1.00 5.92 11.43
CA VAL A 34 -1.18 7.03 10.46
C VAL A 34 0.15 7.42 9.78
N TRP A 35 1.29 7.31 10.48
CA TRP A 35 2.61 7.58 9.90
C TRP A 35 3.13 6.46 8.98
N SER A 36 2.45 5.31 8.94
CA SER A 36 2.68 4.28 7.93
C SER A 36 1.64 4.29 6.81
N PHE A 37 0.44 4.77 7.09
CA PHE A 37 -0.67 4.85 6.13
C PHE A 37 -1.48 6.15 6.33
N PRO A 38 -1.06 7.27 5.71
CA PRO A 38 -1.59 8.62 5.97
C PRO A 38 -2.93 8.91 5.27
N PHE A 39 -3.68 7.88 4.87
CA PHE A 39 -4.87 8.04 4.02
C PHE A 39 -6.18 7.97 4.80
N VAL A 40 -6.11 7.66 6.10
CA VAL A 40 -7.23 7.71 7.03
C VAL A 40 -6.72 8.31 8.34
N VAL A 41 -7.22 9.48 8.71
CA VAL A 41 -6.79 10.22 9.89
C VAL A 41 -8.00 10.43 10.78
N ILE A 42 -7.83 10.20 12.09
CA ILE A 42 -8.86 10.52 13.08
C ILE A 42 -8.40 11.72 13.90
N PRO A 43 -9.15 12.85 13.89
CA PRO A 43 -8.80 14.03 14.67
C PRO A 43 -8.60 13.71 16.15
N ALA A 44 -7.65 14.40 16.79
CA ALA A 44 -7.38 14.25 18.23
C ALA A 44 -8.58 14.66 19.10
N SER A 45 -9.44 15.54 18.58
CA SER A 45 -10.68 15.98 19.23
C SER A 45 -11.77 14.91 19.30
N THR A 46 -11.68 13.84 18.51
CA THR A 46 -12.69 12.79 18.48
C THR A 46 -12.47 11.81 19.63
N SER A 47 -13.41 11.72 20.58
CA SER A 47 -13.34 10.71 21.64
C SER A 47 -13.62 9.30 21.11
N VAL A 48 -13.24 8.29 21.88
CA VAL A 48 -13.55 6.87 21.55
C VAL A 48 -15.05 6.67 21.45
N ASP A 49 -15.82 7.15 22.43
CA ASP A 49 -17.28 7.04 22.40
C ASP A 49 -17.88 7.76 21.19
N ALA A 50 -17.40 8.96 20.85
CA ALA A 50 -17.88 9.67 19.67
C ALA A 50 -17.61 8.89 18.39
N LEU A 51 -16.41 8.31 18.24
CA LEU A 51 -16.07 7.50 17.07
C LEU A 51 -16.91 6.21 17.02
N ARG A 52 -17.04 5.53 18.15
CA ARG A 52 -17.80 4.29 18.32
C ARG A 52 -19.28 4.45 17.96
N HIS A 53 -19.91 5.57 18.35
CA HIS A 53 -21.34 5.78 18.08
C HIS A 53 -21.60 6.44 16.72
N ARG A 54 -20.72 7.35 16.26
CA ARG A 54 -20.94 8.09 14.99
C ARG A 54 -20.38 7.38 13.77
N HIS A 55 -19.29 6.64 13.94
CA HIS A 55 -18.58 5.94 12.88
C HIS A 55 -18.18 4.52 13.33
N PRO A 56 -19.17 3.68 13.70
CA PRO A 56 -18.92 2.37 14.31
C PRO A 56 -18.14 1.41 13.40
N PHE A 57 -18.33 1.48 12.07
CA PHE A 57 -17.62 0.63 11.13
C PHE A 57 -16.13 1.01 11.05
N LEU A 58 -15.84 2.32 11.04
CA LEU A 58 -14.48 2.82 11.07
C LEU A 58 -13.79 2.52 12.41
N PHE A 59 -14.51 2.67 13.52
CA PHE A 59 -14.03 2.27 14.85
C PHE A 59 -13.60 0.80 14.86
N HIS A 60 -14.46 -0.10 14.41
CA HIS A 60 -14.17 -1.53 14.35
C HIS A 60 -12.91 -1.81 13.49
N ALA A 61 -12.79 -1.18 12.31
CA ALA A 61 -11.61 -1.35 11.46
C ALA A 61 -10.30 -0.95 12.16
N ILE A 62 -10.30 0.17 12.89
CA ILE A 62 -9.14 0.65 13.65
C ILE A 62 -8.76 -0.38 14.71
N ILE A 63 -9.73 -0.82 15.52
CA ILE A 63 -9.50 -1.79 16.57
C ILE A 63 -8.97 -3.12 16.02
N ALA A 64 -9.49 -3.58 14.88
CA ALA A 64 -8.99 -4.79 14.20
C ALA A 64 -7.52 -4.65 13.79
N ALA A 65 -7.12 -3.50 13.25
CA ALA A 65 -5.74 -3.25 12.84
C ALA A 65 -4.78 -3.12 14.04
N THR A 66 -5.21 -2.49 15.13
CA THR A 66 -4.33 -2.15 16.26
C THR A 66 -4.27 -3.21 17.36
N SER A 67 -5.18 -4.19 17.40
CA SER A 67 -5.24 -5.22 18.47
C SER A 67 -4.15 -6.32 18.37
N TYR A 68 -3.03 -6.05 17.69
CA TYR A 68 -1.97 -7.03 17.38
C TYR A 68 -1.28 -7.67 18.61
N ARG A 69 -1.39 -7.04 19.79
CA ARG A 69 -0.82 -7.57 21.04
C ARG A 69 -1.58 -8.77 21.60
N THR A 70 -2.83 -8.97 21.17
CA THR A 70 -3.67 -10.09 21.59
C THR A 70 -4.19 -10.83 20.36
N PRO A 71 -3.37 -11.75 19.77
CA PRO A 71 -3.67 -12.33 18.45
C PRO A 71 -5.01 -13.09 18.36
N SER A 72 -5.47 -13.71 19.45
CA SER A 72 -6.77 -14.39 19.50
C SER A 72 -7.92 -13.39 19.36
N VAL A 73 -7.88 -12.30 20.14
CA VAL A 73 -8.86 -11.21 20.11
C VAL A 73 -8.82 -10.51 18.75
N GLN A 74 -7.63 -10.19 18.24
CA GLN A 74 -7.49 -9.57 16.92
C GLN A 74 -8.13 -10.41 15.82
N ARG A 75 -7.93 -11.74 15.83
CA ARG A 75 -8.50 -12.64 14.84
C ARG A 75 -10.03 -12.63 14.90
N GLN A 76 -10.60 -12.72 16.10
CA GLN A 76 -12.05 -12.69 16.28
C GLN A 76 -12.65 -11.38 15.79
N ILE A 77 -12.07 -10.23 16.19
CA ILE A 77 -12.49 -8.90 15.72
C ILE A 77 -12.40 -8.81 14.19
N ALA A 78 -11.31 -9.29 13.59
CA ALA A 78 -11.13 -9.25 12.15
C ALA A 78 -12.11 -10.16 11.37
N GLU A 79 -12.47 -11.32 11.93
CA GLU A 79 -13.47 -12.22 11.36
C GLU A 79 -14.86 -11.58 11.37
N GLU A 80 -15.24 -10.95 12.48
CA GLU A 80 -16.49 -10.18 12.57
C GLU A 80 -16.49 -8.98 11.61
N PHE A 81 -15.38 -8.24 11.52
CA PHE A 81 -15.28 -7.13 10.58
C PHE A 81 -15.45 -7.60 9.12
N LYS A 82 -14.90 -8.76 8.79
CA LYS A 82 -15.05 -9.36 7.47
C LYS A 82 -16.49 -9.81 7.19
N SER A 83 -17.19 -10.34 8.19
CA SER A 83 -18.63 -10.63 8.10
C SER A 83 -19.42 -9.37 7.75
N GLN A 84 -19.10 -8.25 8.42
CA GLN A 84 -19.71 -6.95 8.12
C GLN A 84 -19.40 -6.43 6.72
N ILE A 85 -18.15 -6.60 6.24
CA ILE A 85 -17.80 -6.26 4.86
C ILE A 85 -18.68 -7.03 3.88
N ALA A 86 -18.80 -8.35 4.06
CA ALA A 86 -19.58 -9.20 3.19
C ALA A 86 -21.05 -8.78 3.17
N SER A 87 -21.65 -8.57 4.33
CA SER A 87 -23.03 -8.11 4.45
C SER A 87 -23.23 -6.72 3.81
N ARG A 88 -22.55 -5.69 4.32
CA ARG A 88 -22.81 -4.28 3.95
C ARG A 88 -22.45 -3.97 2.50
N ILE A 89 -21.33 -4.52 2.01
CA ILE A 89 -20.76 -4.11 0.73
C ILE A 89 -21.15 -5.09 -0.37
N ILE A 90 -21.04 -6.40 -0.13
CA ILE A 90 -21.29 -7.41 -1.16
C ILE A 90 -22.80 -7.60 -1.34
N MET A 91 -23.56 -7.72 -0.23
CA MET A 91 -25.02 -7.93 -0.31
C MET A 91 -25.78 -6.62 -0.50
N HIS A 92 -25.44 -5.58 0.25
CA HIS A 92 -26.24 -4.33 0.28
C HIS A 92 -25.63 -3.16 -0.51
N SER A 93 -24.41 -3.30 -1.06
CA SER A 93 -23.75 -2.24 -1.85
C SER A 93 -23.69 -0.87 -1.18
N GLN A 94 -23.54 -0.81 0.16
CA GLN A 94 -23.49 0.45 0.91
C GLN A 94 -22.28 1.33 0.51
N LYS A 95 -22.56 2.63 0.40
CA LYS A 95 -21.59 3.66 -0.02
C LYS A 95 -21.58 4.80 0.98
N SER A 96 -20.51 4.88 1.76
CA SER A 96 -20.19 6.03 2.61
C SER A 96 -18.66 6.18 2.68
N LEU A 97 -18.21 7.39 3.03
CA LEU A 97 -16.79 7.67 3.27
C LEU A 97 -16.25 6.78 4.41
N GLU A 98 -17.03 6.62 5.48
CA GLU A 98 -16.69 5.76 6.61
C GLU A 98 -16.39 4.31 6.17
N ILE A 99 -17.26 3.72 5.34
CA ILE A 99 -17.05 2.35 4.85
C ILE A 99 -15.78 2.29 4.00
N LEU A 100 -15.51 3.31 3.18
CA LEU A 100 -14.29 3.35 2.38
C LEU A 100 -13.04 3.43 3.27
N GLN A 101 -13.05 4.29 4.29
CA GLN A 101 -11.96 4.43 5.25
C GLN A 101 -11.74 3.13 6.03
N GLY A 102 -12.81 2.47 6.51
CA GLY A 102 -12.71 1.19 7.20
C GLY A 102 -12.13 0.08 6.31
N LEU A 103 -12.54 0.02 5.03
CA LEU A 103 -11.95 -0.89 4.06
C LEU A 103 -10.46 -0.62 3.86
N LEU A 104 -10.07 0.65 3.68
CA LEU A 104 -8.68 1.06 3.49
C LEU A 104 -7.80 0.60 4.66
N ILE A 105 -8.24 0.82 5.89
CA ILE A 105 -7.52 0.36 7.10
C ILE A 105 -7.40 -1.17 7.09
N TYR A 106 -8.50 -1.90 6.96
CA TYR A 106 -8.47 -3.36 6.96
C TYR A 106 -7.56 -3.93 5.88
N THR A 107 -7.54 -3.30 4.72
CA THR A 107 -6.71 -3.71 3.59
C THR A 107 -5.25 -3.36 3.79
N ALA A 108 -4.95 -2.19 4.35
CA ALA A 108 -3.60 -1.76 4.67
C ALA A 108 -2.94 -2.70 5.68
N TRP A 109 -3.68 -3.29 6.62
CA TRP A 109 -3.15 -4.29 7.58
C TRP A 109 -3.61 -5.72 7.31
N TYR A 110 -4.01 -6.03 6.08
CA TYR A 110 -4.56 -7.36 5.74
C TYR A 110 -3.64 -8.54 6.09
N HIS A 111 -2.31 -8.34 6.07
CA HIS A 111 -1.34 -9.37 6.40
C HIS A 111 -1.43 -9.88 7.85
N THR A 112 -1.94 -9.07 8.79
CA THR A 112 -2.11 -9.46 10.20
C THR A 112 -3.27 -10.45 10.39
N VAL A 113 -4.17 -10.49 9.41
CA VAL A 113 -5.41 -11.29 9.43
C VAL A 113 -5.46 -12.29 8.26
N TYR A 114 -4.36 -12.41 7.50
CA TYR A 114 -4.29 -13.24 6.30
C TYR A 114 -4.48 -14.73 6.62
N GLN A 115 -5.43 -15.35 5.92
CA GLN A 115 -5.65 -16.79 5.91
C GLN A 115 -5.35 -17.34 4.50
N PRO A 116 -4.29 -18.16 4.32
CA PRO A 116 -3.80 -18.63 3.02
C PRO A 116 -4.83 -19.32 2.12
N GLN A 117 -5.91 -19.85 2.71
CA GLN A 117 -6.93 -20.62 2.00
C GLN A 117 -7.96 -19.76 1.28
N THR A 118 -7.89 -18.43 1.36
CA THR A 118 -8.95 -17.56 0.86
C THR A 118 -8.43 -16.47 -0.10
N GLN A 119 -8.90 -16.48 -1.35
CA GLN A 119 -8.57 -15.47 -2.37
C GLN A 119 -9.27 -14.11 -2.11
N GLN A 120 -9.28 -13.62 -0.87
CA GLN A 120 -10.05 -12.44 -0.46
C GLN A 120 -9.48 -11.11 -0.96
N LEU A 121 -8.19 -11.08 -1.27
CA LEU A 121 -7.49 -9.89 -1.76
C LEU A 121 -7.97 -9.43 -3.14
N SER A 122 -8.27 -10.37 -4.05
CA SER A 122 -8.79 -10.04 -5.38
C SER A 122 -10.19 -9.43 -5.31
N ILE A 123 -11.01 -9.87 -4.34
CA ILE A 123 -12.36 -9.34 -4.08
C ILE A 123 -12.27 -7.90 -3.54
N ASN A 124 -11.39 -7.63 -2.58
CA ASN A 124 -11.17 -6.28 -2.05
C ASN A 124 -10.71 -5.32 -3.16
N LEU A 125 -9.77 -5.74 -4.02
CA LEU A 125 -9.29 -4.94 -5.15
C LEU A 125 -10.40 -4.60 -6.17
N GLN A 126 -11.28 -5.56 -6.47
CA GLN A 126 -12.44 -5.34 -7.35
C GLN A 126 -13.49 -4.40 -6.72
N LEU A 127 -13.69 -4.48 -5.40
CA LEU A 127 -14.57 -3.59 -4.65
C LEU A 127 -14.09 -2.13 -4.69
N TYR A 128 -12.79 -1.90 -4.55
CA TYR A 128 -12.19 -0.56 -4.70
C TYR A 128 -12.40 0.01 -6.10
N LYS A 129 -12.18 -0.80 -7.14
CA LYS A 129 -12.37 -0.40 -8.54
C LYS A 129 -13.80 0.08 -8.80
N ARG A 130 -14.81 -0.64 -8.30
CA ARG A 130 -16.23 -0.27 -8.45
C ARG A 130 -16.60 0.98 -7.66
N LYS A 131 -15.94 1.27 -6.52
CA LYS A 131 -16.17 2.48 -5.72
C LYS A 131 -15.47 3.73 -6.28
N MET A 132 -14.31 3.62 -6.92
CA MET A 132 -13.68 4.79 -7.58
C MET A 132 -14.37 5.21 -8.87
N THR A 133 -15.03 4.31 -9.60
CA THR A 133 -15.88 4.72 -10.74
C THR A 133 -16.97 5.69 -10.30
N LEU A 134 -17.38 5.66 -9.01
CA LEU A 134 -18.36 6.56 -8.41
C LEU A 134 -17.71 7.83 -7.83
N ALA A 135 -16.45 7.77 -7.37
CA ALA A 135 -15.69 8.97 -6.99
C ALA A 135 -15.23 9.82 -8.20
N GLY A 136 -15.46 9.32 -9.43
CA GLY A 136 -15.30 10.05 -10.68
C GLY A 136 -16.49 10.93 -11.07
N ASP A 137 -17.56 10.99 -10.25
CA ASP A 137 -18.71 11.87 -10.52
C ASP A 137 -18.32 13.34 -10.34
N GLY A 138 -17.90 13.98 -11.44
CA GLY A 138 -18.16 15.38 -11.83
C GLY A 138 -17.76 16.55 -10.92
N HIS A 139 -17.32 16.32 -9.68
CA HIS A 139 -17.03 17.38 -8.71
C HIS A 139 -15.56 17.79 -8.78
N ALA A 140 -15.33 19.10 -8.84
CA ALA A 140 -14.00 19.69 -8.83
C ALA A 140 -13.19 19.31 -7.57
N PRO A 141 -11.86 19.15 -7.65
CA PRO A 141 -11.03 18.71 -6.52
C PRO A 141 -11.15 19.63 -5.30
N ALA A 142 -11.33 20.93 -5.52
CA ALA A 142 -11.48 21.92 -4.44
C ALA A 142 -12.76 21.75 -3.60
N ALA A 143 -13.80 21.08 -4.13
CA ALA A 143 -15.08 20.92 -3.43
C ALA A 143 -15.11 19.71 -2.46
N ARG A 144 -14.09 18.84 -2.50
CA ARG A 144 -14.00 17.64 -1.66
C ARG A 144 -13.32 17.93 -0.34
N SER A 145 -13.78 17.28 0.73
CA SER A 145 -13.12 17.37 2.03
C SER A 145 -11.73 16.74 1.97
N ALA A 146 -10.84 17.12 2.89
CA ALA A 146 -9.52 16.52 2.97
C ALA A 146 -9.59 15.02 3.25
N ASP A 147 -10.55 14.55 4.05
CA ASP A 147 -10.76 13.13 4.32
C ASP A 147 -11.17 12.34 3.07
N GLU A 148 -11.99 12.94 2.20
CA GLU A 148 -12.33 12.35 0.90
C GLU A 148 -11.13 12.27 -0.02
N LYS A 149 -10.30 13.32 -0.07
CA LYS A 149 -9.05 13.33 -0.86
C LYS A 149 -8.06 12.29 -0.34
N ARG A 150 -7.83 12.22 0.98
CA ARG A 150 -6.99 11.22 1.64
C ARG A 150 -7.46 9.81 1.29
N ALA A 151 -8.76 9.53 1.47
CA ALA A 151 -9.31 8.22 1.18
C ALA A 151 -9.15 7.87 -0.30
N PHE A 152 -9.48 8.79 -1.21
CA PHE A 152 -9.33 8.60 -2.66
C PHE A 152 -7.88 8.25 -3.06
N LEU A 153 -6.90 8.99 -2.54
CA LEU A 153 -5.47 8.73 -2.77
C LEU A 153 -5.02 7.41 -2.14
N GLY A 154 -5.56 7.05 -0.97
CA GLY A 154 -5.30 5.76 -0.32
C GLY A 154 -5.78 4.58 -1.14
N VAL A 155 -6.90 4.73 -1.85
CA VAL A 155 -7.39 3.68 -2.75
C VAL A 155 -6.43 3.50 -3.93
N TYR A 156 -5.96 4.59 -4.55
CA TYR A 156 -4.97 4.51 -5.62
C TYR A 156 -3.68 3.84 -5.10
N TYR A 157 -3.16 4.30 -3.96
CA TYR A 157 -1.94 3.78 -3.35
C TYR A 157 -2.00 2.26 -3.09
N LEU A 158 -3.08 1.78 -2.46
CA LEU A 158 -3.25 0.35 -2.22
C LEU A 158 -3.46 -0.42 -3.52
N THR A 159 -4.22 0.11 -4.48
CA THR A 159 -4.45 -0.57 -5.76
C THR A 159 -3.15 -0.80 -6.53
N VAL A 160 -2.26 0.21 -6.58
CA VAL A 160 -0.93 0.06 -7.16
C VAL A 160 -0.12 -0.99 -6.39
N ALA A 161 -0.11 -0.94 -5.06
CA ALA A 161 0.63 -1.90 -4.25
C ALA A 161 0.15 -3.36 -4.45
N PHE A 162 -1.16 -3.58 -4.60
CA PHE A 162 -1.70 -4.91 -4.92
C PHE A 162 -1.37 -5.34 -6.35
N ALA A 163 -1.52 -4.45 -7.33
CA ALA A 163 -1.15 -4.77 -8.72
C ALA A 163 0.32 -5.21 -8.80
N GLN A 164 1.20 -4.47 -8.12
CA GLN A 164 2.61 -4.77 -7.97
C GLN A 164 2.85 -6.15 -7.33
N ALA A 165 2.31 -6.39 -6.13
CA ALA A 165 2.54 -7.64 -5.39
C ALA A 165 2.07 -8.89 -6.15
N TRP A 166 1.07 -8.77 -7.04
CA TRP A 166 0.54 -9.87 -7.86
C TRP A 166 1.04 -9.91 -9.30
N ARG A 167 1.99 -9.05 -9.70
CA ARG A 167 2.47 -8.95 -11.10
C ARG A 167 1.33 -8.72 -12.09
N LYS A 168 0.44 -7.77 -11.77
CA LYS A 168 -0.66 -7.36 -12.63
C LYS A 168 -0.51 -5.89 -12.99
N ARG A 169 -1.07 -5.49 -14.13
CA ARG A 169 -1.20 -4.08 -14.46
C ARG A 169 -2.17 -3.42 -13.49
N THR A 170 -1.82 -2.20 -13.09
CA THR A 170 -2.73 -1.36 -12.33
C THR A 170 -3.93 -1.01 -13.20
N THR A 171 -5.14 -1.24 -12.70
CA THR A 171 -6.36 -0.89 -13.44
C THR A 171 -6.76 0.58 -13.31
N LEU A 172 -6.03 1.33 -12.49
CA LEU A 172 -6.24 2.74 -12.21
C LEU A 172 -5.04 3.53 -12.69
N VAL A 173 -5.32 4.47 -13.57
CA VAL A 173 -4.30 5.34 -14.14
C VAL A 173 -4.12 6.53 -13.19
N HIS A 174 -2.87 6.90 -12.96
CA HIS A 174 -2.55 8.14 -12.27
C HIS A 174 -3.08 9.34 -13.07
N THR A 175 -3.72 10.30 -12.41
CA THR A 175 -4.31 11.45 -13.09
C THR A 175 -3.77 12.75 -12.51
N LYS A 176 -3.79 13.83 -13.32
CA LYS A 176 -3.48 15.18 -12.83
C LYS A 176 -4.34 15.58 -11.63
N PHE A 177 -5.58 15.08 -11.59
CA PHE A 177 -6.49 15.27 -10.46
C PHE A 177 -5.96 14.61 -9.17
N MET A 178 -5.36 13.43 -9.24
CA MET A 178 -4.73 12.79 -8.07
C MET A 178 -3.52 13.60 -7.58
N LEU A 179 -2.69 14.09 -8.50
CA LEU A 179 -1.56 14.95 -8.15
C LEU A 179 -2.02 16.21 -7.42
N GLN A 180 -3.01 16.92 -7.98
CA GLN A 180 -3.61 18.09 -7.35
C GLN A 180 -4.20 17.76 -5.97
N CYS A 181 -4.95 16.66 -5.84
CA CYS A 181 -5.47 16.23 -4.54
C CYS A 181 -4.33 15.98 -3.53
N SER A 182 -3.19 15.44 -3.96
CA SER A 182 -2.06 15.14 -3.08
C SER A 182 -1.30 16.38 -2.62
N GLU A 183 -1.37 17.48 -3.38
CA GLU A 183 -0.78 18.77 -3.05
C GLU A 183 -1.73 19.62 -2.20
N ASP A 184 -3.04 19.49 -2.42
CA ASP A 184 -4.08 20.22 -1.69
C ASP A 184 -4.24 19.74 -0.23
N VAL A 185 -3.90 18.48 0.07
CA VAL A 185 -4.10 17.89 1.41
C VAL A 185 -2.91 18.27 2.30
N ALA A 186 -3.14 19.19 3.24
CA ALA A 186 -2.12 19.67 4.16
C ALA A 186 -2.73 20.17 5.49
N GLU A 187 -3.60 19.38 6.13
CA GLU A 187 -4.23 19.76 7.41
C GLU A 187 -3.51 19.17 8.62
N VAL A 188 -2.90 18.00 8.49
CA VAL A 188 -2.21 17.31 9.58
C VAL A 188 -0.76 16.95 9.21
N PRO A 189 0.15 16.81 10.19
CA PRO A 189 1.57 16.56 9.90
C PRO A 189 1.84 15.31 9.04
N SER A 190 1.02 14.26 9.19
CA SER A 190 1.14 13.02 8.40
C SER A 190 0.81 13.20 6.92
N ASP A 191 0.08 14.26 6.55
CA ASP A 191 -0.25 14.54 5.15
C ASP A 191 1.01 14.77 4.29
N ALA A 192 2.11 15.21 4.92
CA ALA A 192 3.41 15.36 4.25
C ALA A 192 3.94 14.05 3.63
N LEU A 193 3.43 12.89 4.03
CA LEU A 193 3.76 11.59 3.45
C LEU A 193 3.00 11.32 2.13
N ILE A 194 1.84 11.94 1.92
CA ILE A 194 0.90 11.57 0.86
C ILE A 194 1.51 11.83 -0.53
N SER A 195 1.93 13.07 -0.82
CA SER A 195 2.48 13.41 -2.14
C SER A 195 3.70 12.55 -2.51
N PRO A 196 4.71 12.35 -1.64
CA PRO A 196 5.79 11.41 -1.90
C PRO A 196 5.33 9.98 -2.19
N LEU A 197 4.40 9.43 -1.40
CA LEU A 197 3.91 8.06 -1.59
C LEU A 197 3.13 7.89 -2.90
N ILE A 198 2.37 8.90 -3.31
CA ILE A 198 1.62 8.88 -4.58
C ILE A 198 2.59 8.98 -5.77
N ARG A 199 3.59 9.87 -5.72
CA ARG A 199 4.62 9.98 -6.75
C ARG A 199 5.45 8.69 -6.89
N LEU A 200 5.84 8.06 -5.78
CA LEU A 200 6.53 6.77 -5.80
C LEU A 200 5.64 5.65 -6.38
N SER A 201 4.34 5.66 -6.06
CA SER A 201 3.38 4.71 -6.64
C SER A 201 3.13 4.93 -8.13
N GLU A 202 3.21 6.16 -8.63
CA GLU A 202 3.17 6.43 -10.07
C GLU A 202 4.40 5.85 -10.78
N VAL A 203 5.60 6.11 -10.24
CA VAL A 203 6.86 5.62 -10.84
C VAL A 203 6.89 4.10 -10.89
N ILE A 204 6.46 3.40 -9.83
CA ILE A 204 6.43 1.93 -9.85
C ILE A 204 5.42 1.38 -10.86
N SER A 205 4.25 2.02 -11.02
CA SER A 205 3.27 1.61 -12.03
C SER A 205 3.85 1.78 -13.44
N ARG A 206 4.51 2.92 -13.70
CA ARG A 206 5.18 3.16 -14.98
C ARG A 206 6.32 2.18 -15.26
N ALA A 207 7.13 1.85 -14.26
CA ALA A 207 8.18 0.86 -14.41
C ALA A 207 7.60 -0.54 -14.71
N ASN A 208 6.52 -0.92 -14.01
CA ASN A 208 5.84 -2.19 -14.23
C ASN A 208 5.29 -2.32 -15.66
N ASP A 209 4.68 -1.25 -16.18
CA ASP A 209 4.14 -1.22 -17.54
C ASP A 209 5.26 -1.16 -18.59
N TYR A 210 6.32 -0.39 -18.33
CA TYR A 210 7.46 -0.24 -19.26
C TYR A 210 8.22 -1.56 -19.47
N PHE A 211 8.50 -2.29 -18.40
CA PHE A 211 9.19 -3.58 -18.46
C PHE A 211 8.24 -4.77 -18.72
N SER A 212 6.94 -4.53 -18.89
CA SER A 212 5.90 -5.55 -19.05
C SER A 212 6.00 -6.68 -18.03
N PHE A 213 6.18 -6.37 -16.74
CA PHE A 213 6.38 -7.42 -15.72
C PHE A 213 5.18 -8.37 -15.54
N ASP A 214 4.01 -8.02 -16.06
CA ASP A 214 2.84 -8.91 -16.12
C ASP A 214 2.87 -9.90 -17.31
N ASP A 215 3.64 -9.60 -18.35
CA ASP A 215 3.75 -10.37 -19.60
C ASP A 215 5.16 -10.21 -20.22
N ILE A 216 6.16 -10.66 -19.47
CA ILE A 216 7.55 -10.32 -19.75
C ILE A 216 8.09 -10.96 -21.03
N ASP A 217 7.56 -12.14 -21.39
CA ASP A 217 7.95 -12.85 -22.61
C ASP A 217 7.59 -12.06 -23.88
N ASN A 218 6.58 -11.19 -23.77
CA ASN A 218 6.11 -10.30 -24.83
C ASN A 218 6.53 -8.84 -24.61
N ALA A 219 7.50 -8.57 -23.74
CA ALA A 219 8.02 -7.22 -23.54
C ALA A 219 8.61 -6.63 -24.83
N GLU A 220 8.19 -5.41 -25.15
CA GLU A 220 8.71 -4.64 -26.30
C GLU A 220 10.12 -4.10 -26.03
N VAL A 221 10.41 -3.72 -24.78
CA VAL A 221 11.72 -3.22 -24.39
C VAL A 221 12.73 -4.37 -24.28
N ARG A 222 13.79 -4.33 -25.09
CA ARG A 222 14.88 -5.32 -25.06
C ARG A 222 16.23 -4.68 -25.39
N GLY A 223 17.29 -5.33 -24.94
CA GLY A 223 18.67 -4.99 -25.26
C GLY A 223 19.35 -4.11 -24.22
N ASP A 224 20.65 -4.35 -24.07
CA ASP A 224 21.47 -3.86 -22.95
C ASP A 224 21.42 -2.35 -22.74
N ILE A 225 21.66 -1.60 -23.82
CA ILE A 225 21.77 -0.13 -23.75
C ILE A 225 20.42 0.48 -23.38
N ILE A 226 19.34 -0.01 -23.99
CA ILE A 226 17.99 0.51 -23.75
C ILE A 226 17.57 0.23 -22.30
N LEU A 227 17.85 -0.99 -21.81
CA LEU A 227 17.53 -1.38 -20.44
C LEU A 227 18.33 -0.58 -19.41
N ASP A 228 19.65 -0.46 -19.59
CA ASP A 228 20.50 0.28 -18.65
C ASP A 228 20.16 1.78 -18.61
N MET A 229 19.89 2.39 -19.77
CA MET A 229 19.42 3.77 -19.85
C MET A 229 18.07 3.95 -19.14
N SER A 230 17.13 3.02 -19.35
CA SER A 230 15.80 3.10 -18.76
C SER A 230 15.83 2.93 -17.24
N MET A 231 16.61 1.99 -16.72
CA MET A 231 16.84 1.84 -15.28
C MET A 231 17.47 3.10 -14.69
N THR A 232 18.47 3.67 -15.38
CA THR A 232 19.11 4.91 -14.98
C THR A 232 18.12 6.07 -14.92
N ASN A 233 17.22 6.18 -15.90
CA ASN A 233 16.19 7.21 -15.94
C ASN A 233 15.21 7.09 -14.76
N PHE A 234 14.69 5.89 -14.49
CA PHE A 234 13.83 5.66 -13.32
C PHE A 234 14.56 5.97 -12.02
N ARG A 235 15.83 5.57 -11.88
CA ARG A 235 16.63 5.87 -10.69
C ARG A 235 16.87 7.37 -10.49
N ASN A 236 17.13 8.11 -11.57
CA ASN A 236 17.28 9.56 -11.48
C ASN A 236 15.98 10.23 -11.02
N GLU A 237 14.83 9.77 -11.53
CA GLU A 237 13.52 10.24 -11.06
C GLU A 237 13.29 9.91 -9.59
N LEU A 238 13.70 8.73 -9.13
CA LEU A 238 13.65 8.36 -7.71
C LEU A 238 14.49 9.30 -6.84
N GLU A 239 15.74 9.58 -7.23
CA GLU A 239 16.61 10.50 -6.50
C GLU A 239 16.07 11.94 -6.51
N LEU A 240 15.38 12.37 -7.58
CA LEU A 240 14.66 13.65 -7.61
C LEU A 240 13.50 13.68 -6.61
N ILE A 241 12.70 12.61 -6.53
CA ILE A 241 11.64 12.51 -5.52
C ILE A 241 12.24 12.55 -4.11
N LYS A 242 13.29 11.76 -3.87
CA LYS A 242 13.97 11.65 -2.57
C LYS A 242 14.62 12.96 -2.12
N SER A 243 15.24 13.71 -3.03
CA SER A 243 15.81 15.03 -2.74
C SER A 243 14.73 16.08 -2.45
N SER A 244 13.55 15.97 -3.07
CA SER A 244 12.40 16.85 -2.83
C SER A 244 11.60 16.55 -1.55
N LEU A 245 11.97 15.52 -0.77
CA LEU A 245 11.24 15.16 0.44
C LEU A 245 11.32 16.26 1.50
N PRO A 246 10.18 16.61 2.16
CA PRO A 246 10.20 17.44 3.35
C PRO A 246 11.03 16.80 4.46
N ASP A 247 11.76 17.61 5.23
CA ASP A 247 12.62 17.11 6.30
C ASP A 247 11.85 16.39 7.41
N SER A 248 10.58 16.75 7.62
CA SER A 248 9.67 16.10 8.57
C SER A 248 9.43 14.63 8.27
N VAL A 249 9.54 14.20 7.00
CA VAL A 249 9.25 12.83 6.56
C VAL A 249 10.47 12.10 6.00
N ARG A 250 11.61 12.77 5.89
CA ARG A 250 12.85 12.19 5.32
C ARG A 250 13.31 10.93 6.05
N GLN A 251 13.09 10.86 7.36
CA GLN A 251 13.44 9.72 8.21
C GLN A 251 12.29 8.74 8.45
N ASN A 252 11.15 8.93 7.79
CA ASN A 252 10.00 8.04 7.95
C ASN A 252 10.28 6.68 7.30
N THR A 253 10.17 5.61 8.09
CA THR A 253 10.44 4.22 7.67
C THR A 253 9.61 3.79 6.45
N THR A 254 8.34 4.19 6.36
CA THR A 254 7.48 3.81 5.23
C THR A 254 7.98 4.39 3.90
N ILE A 255 8.41 5.66 3.88
CA ILE A 255 9.01 6.25 2.67
C ILE A 255 10.34 5.59 2.33
N ILE A 256 11.20 5.38 3.32
CA ILE A 256 12.51 4.74 3.13
C ILE A 256 12.34 3.35 2.50
N LEU A 257 11.47 2.51 3.08
CA LEU A 257 11.21 1.18 2.56
C LEU A 257 10.56 1.20 1.18
N LYS A 258 9.63 2.13 0.91
CA LYS A 258 9.00 2.27 -0.42
C LYS A 258 10.01 2.67 -1.49
N TYR A 259 10.91 3.58 -1.16
CA TYR A 259 12.02 3.99 -2.04
C TYR A 259 12.92 2.79 -2.38
N GLN A 260 13.40 2.09 -1.36
CA GLN A 260 14.29 0.93 -1.51
C GLN A 260 13.62 -0.21 -2.28
N LEU A 261 12.33 -0.45 -2.04
CA LEU A 261 11.55 -1.44 -2.78
C LEU A 261 11.47 -1.10 -4.28
N LEU A 262 11.26 0.17 -4.61
CA LEU A 262 11.19 0.63 -5.99
C LEU A 262 12.56 0.59 -6.69
N ASP A 263 13.64 0.95 -6.00
CA ASP A 263 15.00 0.79 -6.53
C ASP A 263 15.30 -0.69 -6.85
N LEU A 264 14.93 -1.59 -5.94
CA LEU A 264 15.00 -3.03 -6.20
C LEU A 264 14.11 -3.46 -7.38
N TRP A 265 12.90 -2.92 -7.47
CA TRP A 265 11.93 -3.23 -8.52
C TRP A 265 12.44 -2.86 -9.92
N VAL A 266 13.09 -1.71 -10.06
CA VAL A 266 13.67 -1.25 -11.33
C VAL A 266 14.78 -2.19 -11.80
N HIS A 267 15.67 -2.59 -10.88
CA HIS A 267 16.80 -3.46 -11.20
C HIS A 267 16.41 -4.95 -11.30
N GLU A 268 15.18 -5.35 -10.93
CA GLU A 268 14.73 -6.72 -11.17
C GLU A 268 14.79 -7.09 -12.66
N SER A 269 14.57 -6.14 -13.57
CA SER A 269 14.66 -6.38 -15.02
C SER A 269 15.98 -7.03 -15.45
N ALA A 270 17.08 -6.88 -14.68
CA ALA A 270 18.35 -7.58 -14.89
C ALA A 270 18.28 -9.12 -14.74
N LEU A 271 17.36 -9.60 -13.91
CA LEU A 271 17.13 -11.02 -13.65
C LEU A 271 16.38 -11.74 -14.77
N HIS A 272 15.74 -10.99 -15.67
CA HIS A 272 14.90 -11.55 -16.71
C HIS A 272 15.65 -11.64 -18.03
N GLY A 273 16.22 -12.82 -18.31
CA GLY A 273 17.07 -13.07 -19.49
C GLY A 273 16.45 -12.62 -20.81
N VAL A 274 15.14 -12.85 -20.99
CA VAL A 274 14.37 -12.48 -22.19
C VAL A 274 14.50 -10.99 -22.57
N LEU A 275 14.71 -10.10 -21.59
CA LEU A 275 14.89 -8.68 -21.85
C LEU A 275 16.29 -8.39 -22.44
N TRP A 276 17.29 -9.17 -22.07
CA TRP A 276 18.70 -8.96 -22.41
C TRP A 276 19.20 -9.84 -23.56
N ASP A 277 18.52 -10.95 -23.82
CA ASP A 277 18.89 -11.85 -24.90
C ASP A 277 18.73 -11.15 -26.25
N THR A 278 19.81 -11.16 -27.04
CA THR A 278 19.79 -10.72 -28.42
C THR A 278 19.86 -11.95 -29.35
N PRO A 279 19.28 -11.87 -30.57
CA PRO A 279 19.36 -12.97 -31.53
C PRO A 279 20.80 -13.42 -31.84
N GLU A 280 21.77 -12.51 -31.69
CA GLU A 280 23.18 -12.71 -32.03
C GLU A 280 23.99 -13.39 -30.91
N ASN A 281 23.61 -13.18 -29.64
CA ASN A 281 24.28 -13.79 -28.48
C ASN A 281 23.23 -14.18 -27.42
N PRO A 282 22.41 -15.21 -27.70
CA PRO A 282 21.52 -15.75 -26.67
C PRO A 282 22.39 -16.22 -25.49
N THR A 283 21.99 -15.92 -24.26
CA THR A 283 22.61 -16.40 -23.00
C THR A 283 23.97 -15.81 -22.58
N SER A 284 24.55 -14.83 -23.29
CA SER A 284 25.78 -14.17 -22.84
C SER A 284 25.48 -13.08 -21.80
N LEU A 285 26.10 -13.16 -20.62
CA LEU A 285 26.02 -12.13 -19.59
C LEU A 285 26.88 -10.92 -19.97
N SER A 286 26.26 -9.87 -20.48
CA SER A 286 26.96 -8.63 -20.78
C SER A 286 27.44 -7.89 -19.53
N ALA A 287 28.46 -7.03 -19.68
CA ALA A 287 28.97 -6.22 -18.58
C ALA A 287 27.91 -5.29 -17.97
N LEU A 288 26.99 -4.77 -18.81
CA LEU A 288 25.88 -3.92 -18.36
C LEU A 288 24.87 -4.74 -17.54
N ARG A 289 24.52 -5.95 -17.99
CA ARG A 289 23.65 -6.84 -17.23
C ARG A 289 24.25 -7.23 -15.88
N ILE A 290 25.53 -7.61 -15.86
CA ILE A 290 26.27 -7.92 -14.63
C ILE A 290 26.24 -6.74 -13.65
N THR A 291 26.50 -5.53 -14.13
CA THR A 291 26.45 -4.31 -13.31
C THR A 291 25.07 -4.11 -12.68
N ASN A 292 23.99 -4.31 -13.45
CA ASN A 292 22.64 -4.16 -12.92
C ASN A 292 22.25 -5.29 -11.97
N LEU A 293 22.70 -6.53 -12.19
CA LEU A 293 22.53 -7.62 -11.22
C LEU A 293 23.20 -7.31 -9.87
N PHE A 294 24.41 -6.75 -9.87
CA PHE A 294 25.07 -6.30 -8.64
C PHE A 294 24.27 -5.19 -7.93
N ARG A 295 23.66 -4.27 -8.69
CA ARG A 295 22.76 -3.26 -8.12
C ARG A 295 21.52 -3.89 -7.48
N SER A 296 20.91 -4.88 -8.12
CA SER A 296 19.79 -5.63 -7.52
C SER A 296 20.19 -6.27 -6.20
N VAL A 297 21.37 -6.91 -6.13
CA VAL A 297 21.88 -7.50 -4.88
C VAL A 297 22.11 -6.45 -3.80
N ALA A 298 22.71 -5.30 -4.16
CA ALA A 298 22.91 -4.20 -3.23
C ALA A 298 21.57 -3.66 -2.69
N ALA A 299 20.58 -3.43 -3.56
CA ALA A 299 19.25 -2.97 -3.18
C ALA A 299 18.52 -3.99 -2.27
N MET A 300 18.60 -5.29 -2.59
CA MET A 300 18.07 -6.37 -1.74
C MET A 300 18.70 -6.36 -0.34
N LYS A 301 20.03 -6.23 -0.26
CA LYS A 301 20.72 -6.15 1.04
C LYS A 301 20.23 -4.94 1.82
N THR A 302 20.15 -3.78 1.18
CA THR A 302 19.74 -2.54 1.83
C THR A 302 18.33 -2.62 2.41
N ILE A 303 17.35 -3.14 1.67
CA ILE A 303 15.97 -3.25 2.19
C ILE A 303 15.87 -4.26 3.34
N ILE A 304 16.57 -5.39 3.26
CA ILE A 304 16.58 -6.39 4.33
C ILE A 304 17.24 -5.83 5.59
N THR A 305 18.42 -5.20 5.46
CA THR A 305 19.12 -4.58 6.61
C THR A 305 18.27 -3.48 7.24
N THR A 306 17.68 -2.60 6.42
CA THR A 306 16.82 -1.53 6.92
C THR A 306 15.62 -2.10 7.69
N LEU A 307 14.99 -3.16 7.21
CA LEU A 307 13.88 -3.79 7.90
C LEU A 307 14.30 -4.47 9.22
N LEU A 308 15.48 -5.10 9.25
CA LEU A 308 16.03 -5.70 10.47
C LEU A 308 16.40 -4.65 11.52
N ASP A 309 16.75 -3.44 11.10
CA ASP A 309 17.04 -2.31 11.99
C ASP A 309 15.77 -1.63 12.54
N VAL A 310 14.59 -1.89 11.96
CA VAL A 310 13.31 -1.36 12.47
C VAL A 310 13.02 -2.00 13.83
N PRO A 311 12.74 -1.20 14.89
CA PRO A 311 12.36 -1.75 16.19
C PRO A 311 11.16 -2.69 16.08
N GLN A 312 11.22 -3.82 16.77
CA GLN A 312 10.20 -4.88 16.67
C GLN A 312 8.77 -4.35 16.89
N LYS A 313 8.57 -3.39 17.82
CA LYS A 313 7.25 -2.80 18.07
C LYS A 313 6.70 -2.05 16.84
N SER A 314 7.57 -1.37 16.10
CA SER A 314 7.23 -0.57 14.92
C SER A 314 6.93 -1.42 13.69
N LEU A 315 7.40 -2.67 13.65
CA LEU A 315 7.07 -3.61 12.55
C LEU A 315 5.56 -3.86 12.44
N TYR A 316 4.85 -3.94 13.57
CA TYR A 316 3.39 -4.13 13.59
C TYR A 316 2.61 -2.90 13.11
N HIS A 317 3.26 -1.73 13.10
CA HIS A 317 2.65 -0.48 12.62
C HIS A 317 2.78 -0.34 11.10
N LEU A 318 3.68 -1.10 10.46
CA LEU A 318 3.88 -1.03 9.03
C LEU A 318 2.67 -1.55 8.27
N ALA A 319 2.14 -0.74 7.36
CA ALA A 319 1.13 -1.18 6.42
C ALA A 319 1.72 -2.19 5.41
N PHE A 320 0.87 -3.03 4.84
CA PHE A 320 1.17 -4.10 3.89
C PHE A 320 2.15 -3.68 2.79
N PRO A 321 2.00 -2.52 2.09
CA PRO A 321 2.94 -2.15 1.03
C PRO A 321 4.38 -1.94 1.51
N SER A 322 4.58 -1.47 2.74
CA SER A 322 5.91 -1.35 3.35
C SER A 322 6.38 -2.69 3.91
N TRP A 323 5.47 -3.44 4.54
CA TRP A 323 5.76 -4.73 5.15
C TRP A 323 6.09 -5.82 4.14
N SER A 324 5.47 -5.86 2.95
CA SER A 324 5.66 -6.95 1.99
C SER A 324 6.99 -6.93 1.23
N GLY A 325 7.77 -5.84 1.36
CA GLY A 325 9.02 -5.65 0.60
C GLY A 325 10.06 -6.75 0.83
N TRP A 326 10.13 -7.33 2.03
CA TRP A 326 11.09 -8.39 2.32
C TRP A 326 10.76 -9.73 1.66
N PHE A 327 9.47 -10.10 1.55
CA PHE A 327 9.08 -11.30 0.80
C PHE A 327 9.55 -11.19 -0.65
N TYR A 328 9.35 -10.02 -1.24
CA TYR A 328 9.80 -9.76 -2.60
C TYR A 328 11.32 -9.82 -2.72
N ALA A 329 12.07 -9.21 -1.79
CA ALA A 329 13.53 -9.31 -1.76
C ALA A 329 14.02 -10.76 -1.63
N ILE A 330 13.38 -11.59 -0.80
CA ILE A 330 13.71 -13.02 -0.69
C ILE A 330 13.43 -13.76 -2.00
N ILE A 331 12.29 -13.51 -2.64
CA ILE A 331 11.96 -14.13 -3.94
C ILE A 331 13.02 -13.79 -4.98
N LEU A 332 13.45 -12.53 -5.07
CA LEU A 332 14.50 -12.12 -6.00
C LEU A 332 15.87 -12.71 -5.65
N ALA A 333 16.20 -12.83 -4.37
CA ALA A 333 17.42 -13.49 -3.93
C ALA A 333 17.46 -14.95 -4.39
N CYS A 334 16.35 -15.67 -4.23
CA CYS A 334 16.21 -17.03 -4.76
C CYS A 334 16.38 -17.07 -6.28
N LYS A 335 15.73 -16.17 -7.04
CA LYS A 335 15.89 -16.10 -8.50
C LYS A 335 17.33 -15.86 -8.92
N LEU A 336 18.05 -15.00 -8.21
CA LEU A 336 19.45 -14.69 -8.50
C LEU A 336 20.37 -15.91 -8.25
N VAL A 337 20.12 -16.69 -7.21
CA VAL A 337 20.87 -17.92 -6.92
C VAL A 337 20.68 -18.97 -8.03
N PHE A 338 19.50 -19.03 -8.62
CA PHE A 338 19.16 -19.96 -9.70
C PHE A 338 19.28 -19.34 -11.10
N LEU A 339 19.93 -18.18 -11.23
CA LEU A 339 20.17 -17.55 -12.52
C LEU A 339 21.15 -18.43 -13.31
N GLN A 340 20.64 -19.11 -14.35
CA GLN A 340 21.43 -19.95 -15.26
C GLN A 340 21.98 -19.14 -16.42
#